data_AF-A0A0S7YMI3-F1
#
_entry.id   AF-A0A0S7YMI3-F1
#
_cell.length_a   1.000
_cell.length_b   1.000
_cell.length_c   1.000
_cell.angle_alpha   90.00
_cell.angle_beta   90.00
_cell.angle_gamma   90.00
#
_symmetry.space_group_name_H-M   'P 1'
#
loop_
_entity.id
_entity.type
_entity.pdbx_description
1 polymer ?
#
loop_
_entity_poly.entity_id
_entity_poly.type
_entity_poly.pdbx_seq_one_letter_code
_entity_poly.pdbx_strand_id
1 'polypeptide(L)'
;ARNTLLAEHEHYGPYMYLKVQTSETPEIDDRGIRGTLEDLARLRDLVSARLRSADPGQVFSIGREYSTRVRFPLQFEVRQPDFDPASADPQLRTSPS
;
A
#
# COMPACT_ATOMS: atom_id res chain seq x y z
N ALA A 1 21.10 -8.97 -5.71
CA ALA A 1 19.72 -9.04 -5.21
C ALA A 1 19.31 -7.63 -4.80
N ARG A 2 18.08 -7.20 -5.11
CA ARG A 2 17.57 -5.86 -4.77
C ARG A 2 17.05 -5.88 -3.33
N ASN A 3 17.17 -4.79 -2.56
CA ASN A 3 16.66 -4.65 -1.19
C ASN A 3 17.30 -5.58 -0.14
N THR A 4 18.64 -5.59 -0.05
CA THR A 4 19.39 -6.40 0.94
C THR A 4 19.96 -5.59 2.10
N LEU A 5 19.84 -4.25 2.09
CA LEU A 5 20.33 -3.38 3.15
C LEU A 5 19.18 -2.77 3.96
N LEU A 6 19.46 -2.50 5.24
CA LEU A 6 18.54 -1.78 6.12
C LEU A 6 18.29 -0.37 5.56
N ALA A 7 17.02 0.07 5.53
CA ALA A 7 16.57 1.38 5.08
C ALA A 7 16.63 1.68 3.56
N GLU A 8 16.84 0.67 2.71
CA GLU A 8 16.55 0.81 1.26
C GLU A 8 15.04 1.04 1.05
N HIS A 9 14.68 2.05 0.25
CA HIS A 9 13.29 2.36 -0.08
C HIS A 9 13.15 2.63 -1.58
N GLU A 10 12.06 2.13 -2.16
CA GLU A 10 11.66 2.37 -3.54
C GLU A 10 10.27 3.00 -3.53
N HIS A 11 10.07 4.03 -4.35
CA HIS A 11 8.80 4.72 -4.43
C HIS A 11 7.96 4.08 -5.54
N TYR A 12 6.77 3.59 -5.19
CA TYR A 12 5.86 2.93 -6.14
C TYR A 12 4.59 3.77 -6.36
N GLY A 13 4.33 4.14 -7.61
CA GLY A 13 3.10 4.84 -8.02
C GLY A 13 3.10 6.35 -7.72
N PRO A 14 2.10 7.10 -8.21
CA PRO A 14 2.18 8.55 -8.46
C PRO A 14 2.40 9.42 -7.21
N TYR A 15 2.22 8.84 -6.02
CA TYR A 15 2.29 9.56 -4.76
C TYR A 15 3.45 9.04 -3.90
N MET A 16 4.56 9.77 -3.95
CA MET A 16 5.87 9.45 -3.38
C MET A 16 5.91 9.44 -1.83
N TYR A 17 4.77 9.39 -1.14
CA TYR A 17 4.67 9.48 0.32
C TYR A 17 4.52 8.14 1.04
N LEU A 18 4.10 7.07 0.35
CA LEU A 18 3.96 5.75 0.97
C LEU A 18 5.31 5.04 1.05
N LYS A 19 5.75 4.73 2.27
CA LYS A 19 6.99 3.99 2.52
C LYS A 19 6.71 2.53 2.84
N VAL A 20 7.49 1.63 2.26
CA VAL A 20 7.55 0.20 2.63
C VAL A 20 8.97 -0.09 3.08
N GLN A 21 9.14 -0.60 4.30
CA GLN A 21 10.47 -0.80 4.91
C GLN A 21 10.55 -2.12 5.68
N THR A 22 11.75 -2.69 5.80
CA THR A 22 11.96 -3.85 6.65
C THR A 22 12.06 -3.45 8.13
N SER A 23 11.49 -4.27 9.01
CA SER A 23 11.50 -4.11 10.47
C SER A 23 11.33 -5.45 11.16
N GLU A 24 11.69 -5.54 12.43
CA GLU A 24 11.48 -6.74 13.25
C GLU A 24 9.99 -7.03 13.51
N THR A 25 9.13 -6.03 13.37
CA THR A 25 7.70 -6.15 13.68
C THR A 25 6.82 -5.62 12.55
N PRO A 26 5.73 -6.34 12.20
CA PRO A 26 4.78 -5.87 11.20
C PRO A 26 3.89 -4.76 11.75
N GLU A 27 3.87 -3.61 11.07
CA GLU A 27 3.15 -2.40 11.48
C GLU A 27 2.66 -1.61 10.26
N ILE A 28 1.53 -0.91 10.41
CA ILE A 28 1.08 0.10 9.45
C ILE A 28 0.67 1.33 10.24
N ASP A 29 1.35 2.44 10.00
CA ASP A 29 1.06 3.71 10.64
C ASP A 29 1.15 4.91 9.68
N ASP A 30 1.12 6.12 10.22
CA ASP A 30 1.23 7.39 9.49
C ASP A 30 2.59 7.58 8.79
N ARG A 31 3.57 6.72 9.06
CA ARG A 31 4.91 6.76 8.47
C ARG A 31 5.11 5.71 7.39
N GLY A 32 4.24 4.71 7.29
CA GLY A 32 4.26 3.70 6.24
C GLY A 32 3.98 2.27 6.72
N ILE A 33 4.38 1.32 5.88
CA ILE A 33 4.21 -0.13 6.05
C ILE A 33 5.56 -0.74 6.42
N ARG A 34 5.61 -1.52 7.49
CA ARG A 34 6.84 -2.14 7.99
C ARG A 34 6.63 -3.59 8.35
N GLY A 35 7.67 -4.41 8.23
CA GLY A 35 7.69 -5.79 8.70
C GLY A 35 8.91 -6.55 8.21
N THR A 36 9.06 -7.81 8.59
CA THR A 36 10.10 -8.67 8.00
C THR A 36 9.79 -8.92 6.50
N LEU A 37 10.73 -9.47 5.74
CA LEU A 37 10.43 -9.87 4.35
C LEU A 37 9.29 -10.90 4.28
N GLU A 38 9.19 -11.80 5.26
CA GLU A 38 8.11 -12.75 5.38
C GLU A 38 6.77 -12.07 5.66
N ASP A 39 6.76 -11.07 6.55
CA ASP A 39 5.56 -10.26 6.80
C ASP A 39 5.12 -9.51 5.55
N LEU A 40 6.05 -8.88 4.83
CA LEU A 40 5.74 -8.14 3.62
C LEU A 40 5.25 -9.07 2.50
N ALA A 41 5.78 -10.29 2.40
CA ALA A 41 5.26 -11.32 1.51
C ALA A 41 3.83 -11.75 1.90
N ARG A 42 3.55 -11.90 3.20
CA ARG A 42 2.21 -12.17 3.69
C ARG A 42 1.24 -11.03 3.39
N LEU A 43 1.68 -9.77 3.52
CA LEU A 43 0.88 -8.60 3.13
C LEU A 43 0.54 -8.64 1.63
N ARG A 44 1.53 -8.92 0.77
CA ARG A 44 1.30 -9.12 -0.66
C ARG A 44 0.22 -10.18 -0.90
N ASP A 45 0.30 -11.31 -0.22
CA ASP A 45 -0.65 -12.40 -0.40
C ASP A 45 -2.06 -12.03 0.06
N LEU A 46 -2.20 -11.29 1.16
CA LEU A 46 -3.48 -10.74 1.62
C LEU A 46 -4.09 -9.80 0.58
N VAL A 47 -3.30 -8.87 0.03
CA VAL A 47 -3.74 -7.95 -1.03
C VAL A 47 -4.16 -8.72 -2.27
N SER A 48 -3.33 -9.64 -2.75
CA SER A 48 -3.62 -10.44 -3.96
C SER A 48 -4.82 -11.36 -3.79
N ALA A 49 -5.07 -11.88 -2.58
CA ALA A 49 -6.28 -12.68 -2.31
C ALA A 49 -7.54 -11.82 -2.38
N ARG A 50 -7.55 -10.65 -1.72
CA ARG A 50 -8.69 -9.73 -1.73
C ARG A 50 -8.97 -9.17 -3.12
N LEU A 51 -7.93 -8.81 -3.86
CA LEU A 51 -8.07 -8.24 -5.20
C LEU A 51 -8.63 -9.25 -6.21
N ARG A 52 -8.27 -10.53 -6.12
CA ARG A 52 -8.80 -11.58 -7.00
C ARG A 52 -10.31 -11.80 -6.87
N SER A 53 -10.87 -11.48 -5.71
CA SER A 53 -12.31 -11.60 -5.44
C SER A 53 -13.07 -10.28 -5.56
N ALA A 54 -12.39 -9.18 -5.90
CA ALA A 54 -12.99 -7.85 -5.89
C ALA A 54 -13.41 -7.42 -7.31
N ASP A 55 -14.59 -6.82 -7.39
CA ASP A 55 -15.11 -6.24 -8.63
C ASP A 55 -14.81 -4.73 -8.70
N PRO A 56 -14.72 -4.14 -9.90
CA PRO A 56 -14.66 -2.68 -10.06
C PRO A 56 -15.80 -1.98 -9.31
N GLY A 57 -15.46 -0.90 -8.59
CA GLY A 57 -16.39 -0.16 -7.74
C GLY A 57 -16.42 -0.62 -6.28
N GLN A 58 -15.82 -1.77 -5.96
CA GLN A 58 -15.70 -2.23 -4.58
C GLN A 58 -14.57 -1.51 -3.83
N VAL A 59 -14.74 -1.43 -2.52
CA VAL A 59 -13.74 -0.92 -1.59
C VAL A 59 -13.48 -2.00 -0.54
N PHE A 60 -12.20 -2.26 -0.25
CA PHE A 60 -11.83 -3.15 0.84
C PHE A 60 -10.65 -2.58 1.63
N SER A 61 -10.47 -3.08 2.85
CA SER A 61 -9.34 -2.69 3.69
C SER A 61 -8.54 -3.88 4.15
N ILE A 62 -7.26 -3.65 4.42
CA ILE A 62 -6.34 -4.57 5.08
C ILE A 62 -5.77 -3.87 6.31
N GLY A 63 -5.95 -4.49 7.48
CA GLY A 63 -5.43 -3.97 8.73
C GLY A 63 -5.05 -5.07 9.70
N ARG A 64 -5.99 -5.47 10.56
CA ARG A 64 -5.69 -6.44 11.64
C ARG A 64 -5.27 -7.82 11.15
N GLU A 65 -5.67 -8.20 9.94
CA GLU A 65 -5.19 -9.41 9.27
C GLU A 65 -3.69 -9.35 8.93
N TYR A 66 -3.13 -8.14 8.79
CA TYR A 66 -1.70 -7.95 8.65
C TYR A 66 -1.00 -7.93 10.01
N SER A 67 -1.47 -7.12 10.95
CA SER A 67 -0.90 -7.03 12.30
C SER A 67 -1.88 -6.38 13.28
N THR A 68 -1.80 -6.76 14.56
CA THR A 68 -2.53 -6.08 15.64
C THR A 68 -2.02 -4.66 15.90
N ARG A 69 -0.85 -4.30 15.35
CA ARG A 69 -0.21 -2.98 15.47
C ARG A 69 -0.58 -2.00 14.36
N VAL A 70 -1.56 -2.33 13.52
CA VAL A 70 -2.06 -1.41 12.49
C VAL A 70 -2.85 -0.28 13.15
N ARG A 71 -2.38 0.96 12.95
CA ARG A 71 -3.09 2.19 13.37
C ARG A 71 -3.89 2.81 12.24
N PHE A 72 -3.39 2.72 11.02
CA PHE A 72 -4.03 3.24 9.81
C PHE A 72 -4.19 2.10 8.80
N PRO A 73 -5.37 1.47 8.70
CA PRO A 73 -5.61 0.40 7.73
C PRO A 73 -5.42 0.88 6.28
N LEU A 74 -4.89 0.01 5.43
CA LEU A 74 -4.79 0.28 4.00
C LEU A 74 -6.17 0.12 3.38
N GLN A 75 -6.65 1.14 2.69
CA GLN A 75 -7.89 1.10 1.93
C GLN A 75 -7.57 0.99 0.43
N PHE A 76 -8.24 0.06 -0.23
CA PHE A 76 -8.13 -0.20 -1.66
C PHE A 76 -9.47 0.09 -2.30
N GLU A 77 -9.47 1.01 -3.26
CA GLU A 77 -10.62 1.28 -4.13
C GLU A 77 -10.37 0.63 -5.47
N VAL A 78 -11.14 -0.41 -5.81
CA VAL A 78 -10.97 -1.13 -7.07
C VAL A 78 -11.64 -0.35 -8.18
N ARG A 79 -10.87 -0.03 -9.21
CA ARG A 79 -11.32 0.81 -10.32
C ARG A 79 -11.36 0.00 -11.61
N GLN A 80 -12.07 0.53 -12.61
CA GLN A 80 -12.11 -0.05 -13.94
C GLN A 80 -10.70 -0.03 -14.57
N PRO A 81 -10.38 -0.95 -15.49
CA PRO A 81 -9.05 -1.02 -16.11
C PRO A 81 -8.60 0.26 -16.83
N ASP A 82 -9.55 1.08 -17.29
CA ASP A 82 -9.34 2.34 -18.00
C ASP A 82 -9.32 3.57 -17.07
N PHE A 83 -9.40 3.36 -15.76
CA PHE A 83 -9.36 4.45 -14.79
C PHE A 83 -8.00 5.15 -14.74
N ASP A 84 -8.02 6.48 -14.82
CA ASP A 84 -6.84 7.33 -14.63
C ASP A 84 -6.60 7.59 -13.12
N PRO A 85 -5.55 7.01 -12.50
CA PRO A 85 -5.26 7.22 -11.09
C PRO A 85 -4.89 8.66 -10.75
N ALA A 86 -4.34 9.43 -11.69
CA ALA A 86 -3.94 10.83 -11.45
C ALA A 86 -5.16 11.74 -11.27
N SER A 87 -6.26 11.44 -11.95
CA SER A 87 -7.53 12.17 -11.80
C SER A 87 -8.09 12.14 -10.37
N ALA A 88 -7.71 11.15 -9.57
CA ALA A 88 -8.15 10.97 -8.19
C ALA A 88 -7.25 11.64 -7.15
N ASP A 89 -6.11 12.23 -7.52
CA ASP A 89 -5.33 13.02 -6.57
C ASP A 89 -5.90 14.44 -6.42
N PRO A 90 -6.33 14.84 -5.21
CA PRO A 90 -6.62 16.25 -4.97
C PRO A 90 -5.39 17.16 -5.10
N GLN A 91 -4.18 16.64 -4.87
CA GLN A 91 -2.92 17.42 -4.89
C GLN A 91 -2.40 17.69 -6.31
N LEU A 92 -2.71 16.83 -7.30
CA LEU A 92 -2.40 17.10 -8.72
C LEU A 92 -3.37 18.11 -9.36
N ARG A 93 -4.55 18.32 -8.77
CA ARG A 93 -5.54 19.29 -9.27
C ARG A 93 -5.15 20.75 -9.03
N THR A 94 -4.11 21.02 -8.23
CA THR A 94 -3.76 22.37 -7.76
C THR A 94 -2.53 23.00 -8.43
N SER A 95 -1.98 22.44 -9.50
CA SER A 95 -0.94 23.12 -10.29
C SER A 95 -1.60 23.92 -11.44
N PRO A 96 -1.69 25.26 -11.37
CA PRO A 96 -2.06 26.05 -12.54
C PRO A 96 -0.92 26.02 -13.57
N SER A 97 -1.31 26.05 -14.84
CA SER A 97 -0.43 26.24 -16.00
C SER A 97 0.31 27.57 -15.98
#